data_AF-F3BCY0-F1
#
_entry.id   AF-F3BCY0-F1
#
_cell.length_a   1.000
_cell.length_b   1.000
_cell.length_c   1.000
_cell.angle_alpha   90.00
_cell.angle_beta   90.00
_cell.angle_gamma   90.00
#
_symmetry.space_group_name_H-M   'P 1'
#
loop_
_entity.id
_entity.type
_entity.pdbx_description
1 polymer ?
#
loop_
_entity_poly.entity_id
_entity_poly.type
_entity_poly.pdbx_seq_one_letter_code
_entity_poly.pdbx_strand_id
1 'polypeptide(L)'
;MVYRFIDKNKEQFGLRWLCRHFKISLNCYYNYLKDTKRDYYEQRFMVYERIKYIYYNNNRTIGYRPMKIFLQRYGIYLSTTTIHKYMNKDLNLSAIVMRKKPGYKSCKKHKIFDNLLKQKFNVDEKNKIWCTDFTYMRQPNGKFRYNCTIMDLFDRSAIASVNSDYINTELAIETLTEALKKEKPNNGILLHNDQGVQYTSWEFVNFCKDNGVIQSMSKAGCPYDNAPMERFYNTFKNCFYYRYTFESVEQLDEMTKQYINWYNYVRPHSTNNYMTPMEFRYRA
;
A
#
# COMPACT_ATOMS: atom_id res chain seq x y z
N MET A 1 8.97 -38.88 11.89
CA MET A 1 9.94 -39.96 11.62
C MET A 1 10.03 -40.93 12.79
N VAL A 2 10.31 -40.47 14.02
CA VAL A 2 10.45 -41.32 15.22
C VAL A 2 9.17 -42.13 15.54
N TYR A 3 7.99 -41.53 15.51
CA TYR A 3 6.74 -42.25 15.81
C TYR A 3 6.45 -43.41 14.83
N ARG A 4 6.74 -43.24 13.53
CA ARG A 4 6.61 -44.31 12.52
C ARG A 4 7.62 -45.44 12.74
N PHE A 5 8.82 -45.12 13.24
CA PHE A 5 9.82 -46.12 13.61
C PHE A 5 9.39 -46.92 14.83
N ILE A 6 8.86 -46.24 15.87
CA ILE A 6 8.29 -46.89 17.05
C ILE A 6 7.17 -47.84 16.62
N ASP A 7 6.28 -47.40 15.74
CA ASP A 7 5.13 -48.19 15.32
C ASP A 7 5.50 -49.48 14.58
N LYS A 8 6.53 -49.44 13.74
CA LYS A 8 7.05 -50.61 13.02
C LYS A 8 7.79 -51.61 13.91
N ASN A 9 8.40 -51.16 15.01
CA ASN A 9 9.34 -51.95 15.81
C ASN A 9 8.82 -52.26 17.23
N LYS A 10 7.60 -51.82 17.57
CA LYS A 10 7.01 -51.95 18.92
C LYS A 10 6.82 -53.40 19.36
N GLU A 11 6.58 -54.32 18.43
CA GLU A 11 6.40 -55.75 18.73
C GLU A 11 7.73 -56.45 19.01
N GLN A 12 8.81 -56.01 18.36
CA GLN A 12 10.14 -56.62 18.52
C GLN A 12 10.88 -56.11 19.77
N PHE A 13 10.83 -54.80 20.05
CA PHE A 13 11.61 -54.18 21.14
C PHE A 13 10.77 -53.75 22.35
N GLY A 14 9.45 -53.76 22.22
CA GLY A 14 8.53 -53.30 23.25
C GLY A 14 8.32 -51.77 23.23
N LEU A 15 7.05 -51.36 23.20
CA LEU A 15 6.66 -49.95 23.10
C LEU A 15 7.25 -49.06 24.20
N ARG A 16 7.20 -49.50 25.47
CA ARG A 16 7.70 -48.72 26.61
C ARG A 16 9.22 -48.53 26.54
N TRP A 17 9.94 -49.52 26.05
CA TRP A 17 11.39 -49.46 25.90
C TRP A 17 11.77 -48.44 24.82
N LEU A 18 11.12 -48.50 23.66
CA LEU A 18 11.34 -47.55 22.56
C LEU A 18 10.98 -46.11 22.95
N CYS A 19 9.83 -45.89 23.60
CA CYS A 19 9.44 -44.58 24.10
C CYS A 19 10.48 -43.99 25.07
N ARG A 20 11.00 -44.81 26.00
CA ARG A 20 12.06 -44.38 26.94
C ARG A 20 13.37 -44.06 26.21
N HIS A 21 13.76 -44.87 25.23
CA HIS A 21 15.00 -44.68 24.46
C HIS A 21 14.98 -43.37 23.64
N PHE A 22 13.85 -43.07 22.98
CA PHE A 22 13.68 -41.83 22.22
C PHE A 22 13.27 -40.62 23.08
N LYS A 23 13.19 -40.77 24.42
CA LYS A 23 12.74 -39.72 25.35
C LYS A 23 11.34 -39.17 25.01
N ILE A 24 10.44 -40.02 24.56
CA ILE A 24 9.04 -39.69 24.23
C ILE A 24 8.11 -40.27 25.29
N SER A 25 7.15 -39.50 25.77
CA SER A 25 6.13 -40.02 26.70
C SER A 25 5.15 -40.97 25.99
N LEU A 26 4.64 -41.97 26.70
CA LEU A 26 3.63 -42.90 26.16
C LEU A 26 2.38 -42.14 25.66
N ASN A 27 1.97 -41.09 26.38
CA ASN A 27 0.85 -40.23 25.98
C ASN A 27 1.09 -39.52 24.64
N CYS A 28 2.32 -39.07 24.36
CA CYS A 28 2.65 -38.49 23.05
C CYS A 28 2.50 -39.51 21.92
N TYR A 29 2.89 -40.78 22.14
CA TYR A 29 2.72 -41.84 21.16
C TYR A 29 1.23 -42.18 20.91
N TYR A 30 0.41 -42.26 21.96
CA TYR A 30 -1.03 -42.48 21.77
C TYR A 30 -1.75 -41.27 21.15
N ASN A 31 -1.32 -40.04 21.46
CA ASN A 31 -1.84 -38.83 20.80
C ASN A 31 -1.47 -38.78 19.31
N TYR A 32 -0.31 -39.34 18.95
CA TYR A 32 0.09 -39.57 17.56
C TYR A 32 -0.79 -40.63 16.88
N LEU A 33 -1.05 -41.77 17.54
CA LEU A 33 -1.93 -42.82 16.98
C LEU A 33 -3.38 -42.36 16.79
N LYS A 34 -3.89 -41.56 17.73
CA LYS A 34 -5.22 -40.95 17.65
C LYS A 34 -5.30 -39.81 16.62
N ASP A 35 -4.17 -39.42 16.02
CA ASP A 35 -4.04 -38.30 15.08
C ASP A 35 -4.76 -37.02 15.54
N THR A 36 -4.74 -36.76 16.84
CA THR A 36 -5.49 -35.66 17.50
C THR A 36 -5.17 -34.26 16.96
N LYS A 37 -4.08 -34.12 16.21
CA LYS A 37 -3.63 -32.86 15.61
C LYS A 37 -3.86 -32.78 14.10
N ARG A 38 -4.51 -33.79 13.49
CA ARG A 38 -4.80 -33.81 12.06
C ARG A 38 -5.55 -32.56 11.63
N ASP A 39 -6.69 -32.30 12.26
CA ASP A 39 -7.55 -31.16 11.97
C ASP A 39 -6.80 -29.83 12.14
N TYR A 40 -5.95 -29.73 13.17
CA TYR A 40 -5.10 -28.57 13.39
C TYR A 40 -4.12 -28.34 12.24
N TYR A 41 -3.46 -29.41 11.75
CA TYR A 41 -2.53 -29.29 10.62
C TYR A 41 -3.25 -29.02 9.30
N GLU A 42 -4.41 -29.61 9.09
CA GLU A 42 -5.26 -29.34 7.91
C GLU A 42 -5.73 -27.88 7.90
N GLN A 43 -6.28 -27.37 9.00
CA GLN A 43 -6.65 -25.95 9.13
C GLN A 43 -5.45 -25.03 8.92
N ARG A 44 -4.30 -25.35 9.51
CA ARG A 44 -3.08 -24.56 9.33
C ARG A 44 -2.60 -24.55 7.87
N PHE A 45 -2.69 -25.69 7.18
CA PHE A 45 -2.36 -25.79 5.76
C PHE A 45 -3.29 -24.90 4.92
N MET A 46 -4.61 -24.94 5.18
CA MET A 46 -5.57 -24.07 4.50
C MET A 46 -5.27 -22.58 4.71
N VAL A 47 -4.87 -22.20 5.94
CA VAL A 47 -4.41 -20.84 6.23
C VAL A 47 -3.14 -20.49 5.46
N TYR A 48 -2.17 -21.40 5.36
CA TYR A 48 -0.94 -21.15 4.61
C TYR A 48 -1.20 -20.92 3.12
N GLU A 49 -2.04 -21.74 2.51
CA GLU A 49 -2.42 -21.58 1.10
C GLU A 49 -3.17 -20.25 0.88
N ARG A 50 -4.04 -19.86 1.82
CA ARG A 50 -4.69 -18.55 1.76
C ARG A 50 -3.70 -17.38 1.89
N ILE A 51 -2.73 -17.48 2.79
CA ILE A 51 -1.66 -16.48 2.95
C ILE A 51 -0.86 -16.35 1.66
N LYS A 52 -0.45 -17.47 1.05
CA LYS A 52 0.28 -17.47 -0.22
C LYS A 52 -0.55 -16.82 -1.33
N TYR A 53 -1.81 -17.21 -1.47
CA TYR A 53 -2.73 -16.66 -2.46
C TYR A 53 -2.82 -15.12 -2.33
N ILE A 54 -3.09 -14.60 -1.13
CA ILE A 54 -3.17 -13.15 -0.89
C ILE A 54 -1.83 -12.48 -1.19
N TYR A 55 -0.74 -13.08 -0.74
CA TYR A 55 0.60 -12.52 -0.90
C TYR A 55 0.99 -12.40 -2.38
N TYR A 56 0.82 -13.45 -3.18
CA TYR A 56 1.18 -13.44 -4.60
C TYR A 56 0.23 -12.57 -5.44
N ASN A 57 -1.08 -12.58 -5.16
CA ASN A 57 -2.04 -11.76 -5.90
C ASN A 57 -1.93 -10.25 -5.58
N ASN A 58 -1.36 -9.90 -4.43
CA ASN A 58 -1.01 -8.50 -4.11
C ASN A 58 0.47 -8.21 -4.36
N ASN A 59 1.03 -8.90 -5.35
CA ASN A 59 2.38 -8.71 -5.83
C ASN A 59 3.44 -8.71 -4.71
N ARG A 60 3.32 -9.56 -3.69
CA ARG A 60 4.34 -9.72 -2.64
C ARG A 60 4.62 -8.43 -1.81
N THR A 61 3.70 -7.47 -1.84
CA THR A 61 3.83 -6.17 -1.15
C THR A 61 3.21 -6.18 0.26
N ILE A 62 2.36 -7.17 0.52
CA ILE A 62 1.57 -7.26 1.76
C ILE A 62 2.39 -7.91 2.86
N GLY A 63 2.63 -7.16 3.94
CA GLY A 63 3.21 -7.67 5.18
C GLY A 63 2.17 -8.28 6.13
N TYR A 64 2.64 -8.80 7.27
CA TYR A 64 1.78 -9.50 8.25
C TYR A 64 0.64 -8.64 8.82
N ARG A 65 0.81 -7.31 8.92
CA ARG A 65 -0.24 -6.39 9.42
C ARG A 65 -1.43 -6.29 8.45
N PRO A 66 -1.25 -5.87 7.19
CA PRO A 66 -2.34 -5.89 6.21
C PRO A 66 -2.82 -7.31 5.90
N MET A 67 -1.97 -8.34 5.97
CA MET A 67 -2.38 -9.74 5.79
C MET A 67 -3.50 -10.15 6.76
N LYS A 68 -3.46 -9.67 8.01
CA LYS A 68 -4.55 -9.90 8.97
C LYS A 68 -5.89 -9.41 8.45
N ILE A 69 -5.92 -8.22 7.86
CA ILE A 69 -7.15 -7.63 7.32
C ILE A 69 -7.67 -8.44 6.14
N PHE A 70 -6.78 -8.85 5.23
CA PHE A 70 -7.17 -9.72 4.13
C PHE A 70 -7.73 -11.06 4.61
N LEU A 71 -7.08 -11.71 5.58
CA LEU A 71 -7.57 -12.96 6.16
C LEU A 71 -8.93 -12.79 6.83
N GLN A 72 -9.15 -11.68 7.54
CA GLN A 72 -10.45 -11.36 8.14
C GLN A 72 -11.57 -11.21 7.10
N ARG A 73 -11.28 -10.63 5.92
CA ARG A 73 -12.24 -10.56 4.80
C ARG A 73 -12.63 -11.94 4.26
N TYR A 74 -11.79 -12.95 4.49
CA TYR A 74 -12.07 -14.35 4.17
C TYR A 74 -12.63 -15.14 5.37
N GLY A 75 -13.02 -14.48 6.46
CA GLY A 75 -13.56 -15.11 7.66
C GLY A 75 -12.51 -15.78 8.56
N ILE A 76 -11.21 -15.55 8.30
CA ILE A 76 -10.11 -16.14 9.08
C ILE A 76 -9.60 -15.11 10.09
N TYR A 77 -9.89 -15.35 11.37
CA TYR A 77 -9.51 -14.47 12.46
C TYR A 77 -8.30 -15.03 13.22
N LEU A 78 -7.13 -14.42 13.00
CA LEU A 78 -5.88 -14.79 13.67
C LEU A 78 -5.23 -13.57 14.31
N SER A 79 -4.45 -13.81 15.37
CA SER A 79 -3.64 -12.76 15.99
C SER A 79 -2.53 -12.29 15.05
N THR A 80 -2.09 -11.04 15.22
CA THR A 80 -0.99 -10.47 14.44
C THR A 80 0.31 -11.25 14.64
N THR A 81 0.55 -11.76 15.86
CA THR A 81 1.73 -12.56 16.21
C THR A 81 1.73 -13.92 15.52
N THR A 82 0.58 -14.58 15.44
CA THR A 82 0.43 -15.85 14.72
C THR A 82 0.65 -15.67 13.23
N ILE A 83 0.07 -14.64 12.62
CA ILE A 83 0.27 -14.35 11.19
C ILE A 83 1.74 -14.02 10.92
N HIS A 84 2.39 -13.24 11.80
CA HIS A 84 3.82 -12.96 11.68
C HIS A 84 4.65 -14.24 11.75
N LYS A 85 4.34 -15.17 12.67
CA LYS A 85 5.01 -16.48 12.73
C LYS A 85 4.78 -17.28 11.44
N TYR A 86 3.54 -17.39 10.99
CA TYR A 86 3.20 -18.16 9.79
C TYR A 86 3.88 -17.62 8.54
N MET A 87 3.83 -16.30 8.33
CA MET A 87 4.50 -15.67 7.19
C MET A 87 6.02 -15.75 7.32
N ASN A 88 6.61 -15.19 8.37
CA ASN A 88 8.04 -14.93 8.40
C ASN A 88 8.88 -16.12 8.86
N LYS A 89 8.33 -17.00 9.70
CA LYS A 89 9.08 -18.17 10.23
C LYS A 89 8.76 -19.45 9.49
N ASP A 90 7.48 -19.73 9.27
CA ASP A 90 7.08 -21.01 8.69
C ASP A 90 7.14 -21.00 7.15
N LEU A 91 6.66 -19.92 6.52
CA LEU A 91 6.62 -19.79 5.05
C LEU A 91 7.79 -18.98 4.45
N ASN A 92 8.59 -18.33 5.30
CA ASN A 92 9.67 -17.42 4.89
C ASN A 92 9.22 -16.31 3.91
N LEU A 93 7.99 -15.81 4.09
CA LEU A 93 7.41 -14.70 3.33
C LEU A 93 7.58 -13.40 4.11
N SER A 94 8.08 -12.36 3.45
CA SER A 94 8.19 -11.01 4.00
C SER A 94 7.85 -9.98 2.93
N ALA A 95 7.25 -8.86 3.32
CA ALA A 95 6.93 -7.80 2.37
C ALA A 95 8.21 -7.29 1.70
N ILE A 96 8.23 -7.29 0.37
CA ILE A 96 9.36 -6.78 -0.40
C ILE A 96 9.32 -5.25 -0.31
N VAL A 97 9.99 -4.68 0.70
CA VAL A 97 10.16 -3.23 0.86
C VAL A 97 11.61 -2.89 0.50
N MET A 98 11.80 -2.01 -0.49
CA MET A 98 13.14 -1.62 -0.93
C MET A 98 13.40 -0.12 -0.73
N ARG A 99 14.68 0.19 -0.45
CA ARG A 99 15.36 1.49 -0.37
C ARG A 99 14.95 2.44 0.77
N LYS A 100 15.90 2.65 1.68
CA LYS A 100 15.95 3.81 2.58
C LYS A 100 16.23 5.06 1.74
N LYS A 101 15.39 6.11 1.86
CA LYS A 101 15.64 7.37 1.15
C LYS A 101 16.97 8.00 1.64
N PRO A 102 17.80 8.59 0.76
CA PRO A 102 18.88 9.46 1.19
C PRO A 102 18.32 10.69 1.92
N GLY A 103 19.12 11.27 2.82
CA GLY A 103 18.71 12.43 3.62
C GLY A 103 18.37 13.65 2.75
N TYR A 104 17.37 14.42 3.20
CA TYR A 104 16.91 15.64 2.53
C TYR A 104 17.98 16.74 2.57
N LYS A 105 18.23 17.42 1.45
CA LYS A 105 19.06 18.63 1.36
C LYS A 105 18.18 19.83 1.00
N SER A 106 18.34 20.95 1.72
CA SER A 106 17.54 22.17 1.53
C SER A 106 18.04 23.02 0.36
N CYS A 107 17.12 23.61 -0.41
CA CYS A 107 17.40 24.65 -1.42
C CYS A 107 16.76 26.01 -1.03
N LYS A 108 17.24 27.12 -1.62
CA LYS A 108 16.68 28.50 -1.49
C LYS A 108 15.31 28.61 -2.19
N LYS A 109 14.37 29.37 -1.62
CA LYS A 109 12.92 29.26 -1.91
C LYS A 109 12.24 30.63 -2.04
N HIS A 110 11.23 30.70 -2.92
CA HIS A 110 10.37 31.86 -3.19
C HIS A 110 8.95 31.62 -2.61
N LYS A 111 8.29 32.64 -2.07
CA LYS A 111 6.92 32.55 -1.49
C LYS A 111 5.88 33.05 -2.49
N ILE A 112 4.79 32.30 -2.73
CA ILE A 112 3.66 32.82 -3.53
C ILE A 112 2.26 32.56 -2.92
N PHE A 113 2.01 31.57 -2.03
CA PHE A 113 0.70 31.39 -1.37
C PHE A 113 0.79 30.91 0.09
N ASP A 114 -0.25 31.20 0.88
CA ASP A 114 -0.34 30.83 2.30
C ASP A 114 -0.68 29.34 2.51
N ASN A 115 -0.13 28.77 3.59
CA ASN A 115 -0.47 27.41 4.03
C ASN A 115 -1.79 27.44 4.82
N LEU A 116 -2.88 27.10 4.14
CA LEU A 116 -4.24 27.00 4.69
C LEU A 116 -4.50 25.63 5.34
N LEU A 117 -3.85 24.56 4.86
CA LEU A 117 -4.02 23.20 5.37
C LEU A 117 -3.47 23.04 6.80
N LYS A 118 -2.34 23.67 7.10
CA LYS A 118 -1.70 23.65 8.44
C LYS A 118 -1.60 22.24 9.05
N GLN A 119 -1.30 21.24 8.21
CA GLN A 119 -1.19 19.81 8.58
C GLN A 119 -2.48 19.17 9.14
N LYS A 120 -3.64 19.80 8.95
CA LYS A 120 -4.94 19.22 9.27
C LYS A 120 -5.36 18.23 8.19
N PHE A 121 -4.77 17.04 8.24
CA PHE A 121 -5.00 16.00 7.23
C PHE A 121 -6.29 15.20 7.41
N ASN A 122 -6.97 15.34 8.54
CA ASN A 122 -8.26 14.72 8.78
C ASN A 122 -9.36 15.68 8.31
N VAL A 123 -10.16 15.23 7.37
CA VAL A 123 -11.21 16.00 6.71
C VAL A 123 -12.50 15.20 6.89
N ASP A 124 -13.59 15.89 7.19
CA ASP A 124 -14.85 15.22 7.56
C ASP A 124 -15.77 14.93 6.35
N GLU A 125 -15.50 15.53 5.19
CA GLU A 125 -16.29 15.36 3.98
C GLU A 125 -15.41 15.18 2.75
N LYS A 126 -15.89 14.36 1.80
CA LYS A 126 -15.26 14.18 0.49
C LYS A 126 -15.19 15.50 -0.26
N ASN A 127 -14.17 15.64 -1.12
CA ASN A 127 -14.05 16.76 -2.04
C ASN A 127 -14.01 18.16 -1.36
N LYS A 128 -13.55 18.24 -0.11
CA LYS A 128 -13.22 19.52 0.53
C LYS A 128 -11.77 19.93 0.34
N ILE A 129 -10.86 18.98 0.49
CA ILE A 129 -9.42 19.22 0.37
C ILE A 129 -8.78 18.12 -0.45
N TRP A 130 -8.14 18.53 -1.53
CA TRP A 130 -7.29 17.68 -2.35
C TRP A 130 -5.83 18.03 -2.13
N CYS A 131 -4.97 17.02 -2.18
CA CYS A 131 -3.52 17.20 -2.24
C CYS A 131 -2.99 16.75 -3.60
N THR A 132 -1.98 17.44 -4.10
CA THR A 132 -1.29 17.08 -5.34
C THR A 132 0.22 17.17 -5.17
N ASP A 133 0.93 16.37 -5.94
CA ASP A 133 2.39 16.34 -6.00
C ASP A 133 2.82 15.65 -7.31
N PHE A 134 4.08 15.82 -7.68
CA PHE A 134 4.69 15.15 -8.81
C PHE A 134 5.66 14.05 -8.37
N THR A 135 5.81 13.03 -9.22
CA THR A 135 6.94 12.12 -9.15
C THR A 135 7.55 11.89 -10.52
N TYR A 136 8.83 11.55 -10.54
CA TYR A 136 9.54 11.07 -11.72
C TYR A 136 9.78 9.56 -11.63
N MET A 137 9.74 8.92 -12.79
CA MET A 137 9.99 7.50 -13.04
C MET A 137 11.02 7.42 -14.17
N ARG A 138 12.19 6.83 -13.89
CA ARG A 138 13.22 6.64 -14.90
C ARG A 138 12.90 5.40 -15.75
N GLN A 139 12.92 5.56 -17.06
CA GLN A 139 12.72 4.51 -18.05
C GLN A 139 14.04 3.74 -18.31
N PRO A 140 14.01 2.52 -18.86
CA PRO A 140 15.24 1.77 -19.18
C PRO A 140 16.15 2.47 -20.19
N ASN A 141 15.57 3.21 -21.13
CA ASN A 141 16.30 4.04 -22.11
C ASN A 141 16.99 5.28 -21.50
N GLY A 142 16.84 5.51 -20.19
CA GLY A 142 17.43 6.62 -19.47
C GLY A 142 16.58 7.89 -19.41
N LYS A 143 15.50 8.00 -20.21
CA LYS A 143 14.55 9.13 -20.15
C LYS A 143 13.70 9.08 -18.88
N PHE A 144 13.12 10.22 -18.52
CA PHE A 144 12.17 10.30 -17.41
C PHE A 144 10.74 10.35 -17.95
N ARG A 145 9.85 9.63 -17.28
CA ARG A 145 8.40 9.80 -17.33
C ARG A 145 7.97 10.45 -16.03
N TYR A 146 7.10 11.43 -16.08
CA TYR A 146 6.58 12.14 -14.91
C TYR A 146 5.15 11.71 -14.66
N ASN A 147 4.75 11.71 -13.39
CA ASN A 147 3.38 11.47 -12.97
C ASN A 147 2.95 12.60 -12.04
N CYS A 148 1.75 13.11 -12.25
CA CYS A 148 1.05 13.99 -11.32
C CYS A 148 -0.16 13.23 -10.79
N THR A 149 -0.35 13.22 -9.47
CA THR A 149 -1.49 12.56 -8.83
C THR A 149 -2.21 13.53 -7.90
N ILE A 150 -3.53 13.55 -7.99
CA ILE A 150 -4.39 14.25 -7.03
C ILE A 150 -5.04 13.22 -6.12
N MET A 151 -4.94 13.46 -4.81
CA MET A 151 -5.53 12.65 -3.75
C MET A 151 -6.59 13.45 -2.99
N ASP A 152 -7.73 12.83 -2.71
CA ASP A 152 -8.67 13.36 -1.73
C ASP A 152 -8.23 13.02 -0.29
N LEU A 153 -8.11 14.03 0.58
CA LEU A 153 -7.67 13.83 1.95
C LEU A 153 -8.69 13.10 2.82
N PHE A 154 -9.98 13.17 2.48
CA PHE A 154 -11.06 12.53 3.23
C PHE A 154 -10.84 11.02 3.38
N ASP A 155 -10.61 10.34 2.25
CA ASP A 155 -10.53 8.89 2.17
C ASP A 155 -9.18 8.38 1.64
N ARG A 156 -8.25 9.27 1.32
CA ARG A 156 -6.95 8.93 0.70
C ARG A 156 -7.07 8.31 -0.68
N SER A 157 -8.17 8.51 -1.40
CA SER A 157 -8.32 8.02 -2.76
C SER A 157 -7.46 8.84 -3.72
N ALA A 158 -6.73 8.17 -4.60
CA ALA A 158 -6.07 8.82 -5.73
C ALA A 158 -7.13 9.05 -6.82
N ILE A 159 -7.69 10.25 -6.87
CA ILE A 159 -8.84 10.57 -7.72
C ILE A 159 -8.44 10.76 -9.18
N ALA A 160 -7.26 11.32 -9.45
CA ALA A 160 -6.68 11.48 -10.78
C ALA A 160 -5.18 11.19 -10.74
N SER A 161 -4.65 10.61 -11.81
CA SER A 161 -3.22 10.30 -11.94
C SER A 161 -2.84 10.26 -13.41
N VAL A 162 -2.07 11.24 -13.86
CA VAL A 162 -1.71 11.43 -15.27
C VAL A 162 -0.21 11.31 -15.42
N ASN A 163 0.22 10.66 -16.50
CA ASN A 163 1.63 10.54 -16.87
C ASN A 163 1.95 11.48 -18.05
N SER A 164 3.11 12.13 -18.03
CA SER A 164 3.63 12.94 -19.14
C SER A 164 5.14 12.80 -19.29
N ASP A 165 5.67 13.17 -20.46
CA ASP A 165 7.10 13.18 -20.76
C ASP A 165 7.79 14.41 -20.17
N TYR A 166 6.99 15.38 -19.72
CA TYR A 166 7.46 16.65 -19.17
C TYR A 166 6.81 16.96 -17.82
N ILE A 167 7.57 17.63 -16.95
CA ILE A 167 7.07 18.19 -15.69
C ILE A 167 6.72 19.67 -15.89
N ASN A 168 5.61 19.92 -16.59
CA ASN A 168 5.14 21.24 -16.97
C ASN A 168 3.79 21.59 -16.30
N THR A 169 3.35 22.83 -16.50
CA THR A 169 2.05 23.31 -16.02
C THR A 169 0.89 22.54 -16.64
N GLU A 170 1.02 22.17 -17.92
CA GLU A 170 0.00 21.43 -18.67
C GLU A 170 -0.35 20.10 -17.97
N LEU A 171 0.65 19.32 -17.52
CA LEU A 171 0.43 18.10 -16.75
C LEU A 171 -0.37 18.38 -15.45
N ALA A 172 -0.10 19.49 -14.77
CA ALA A 172 -0.86 19.87 -13.57
C ALA A 172 -2.33 20.19 -13.91
N ILE A 173 -2.55 20.96 -14.98
CA ILE A 173 -3.88 21.36 -15.46
C ILE A 173 -4.66 20.12 -15.93
N GLU A 174 -4.04 19.23 -16.70
CA GLU A 174 -4.66 18.00 -17.19
C GLU A 174 -5.11 17.11 -16.03
N THR A 175 -4.24 16.90 -15.04
CA THR A 175 -4.57 16.09 -13.86
C THR A 175 -5.72 16.71 -13.05
N LEU A 176 -5.71 18.03 -12.87
CA LEU A 176 -6.80 18.73 -12.18
C LEU A 176 -8.11 18.68 -12.98
N THR A 177 -8.03 18.78 -14.30
CA THR A 177 -9.17 18.64 -15.21
C THR A 177 -9.80 17.26 -15.09
N GLU A 178 -9.00 16.18 -15.07
CA GLU A 178 -9.50 14.83 -14.85
C GLU A 178 -10.19 14.68 -13.49
N ALA A 179 -9.59 15.22 -12.42
CA ALA A 179 -10.17 15.18 -11.08
C ALA A 179 -11.52 15.91 -11.01
N LEU A 180 -11.60 17.12 -11.55
CA LEU A 180 -12.82 17.92 -11.59
C LEU A 180 -13.93 17.23 -12.40
N LYS A 181 -13.60 16.67 -13.57
CA LYS A 181 -14.55 15.94 -14.42
C LYS A 181 -15.12 14.70 -13.72
N LYS A 182 -14.27 13.98 -12.98
CA LYS A 182 -14.63 12.74 -12.28
C LYS A 182 -15.45 12.99 -11.02
N GLU A 183 -14.98 13.88 -10.16
CA GLU A 183 -15.56 14.09 -8.83
C GLU A 183 -16.68 15.14 -8.81
N LYS A 184 -16.71 16.06 -9.79
CA LYS A 184 -17.68 17.15 -9.90
C LYS A 184 -17.93 17.85 -8.54
N PRO A 185 -16.88 18.36 -7.88
CA PRO A 185 -17.01 18.96 -6.57
C PRO A 185 -17.81 20.26 -6.62
N ASN A 186 -18.35 20.67 -5.48
CA ASN A 186 -18.87 22.03 -5.31
C ASN A 186 -17.72 23.04 -5.37
N ASN A 187 -18.04 24.30 -5.70
CA ASN A 187 -17.07 25.39 -5.69
C ASN A 187 -16.42 25.56 -4.31
N GLY A 188 -15.17 26.03 -4.28
CA GLY A 188 -14.42 26.30 -3.06
C GLY A 188 -13.58 25.13 -2.56
N ILE A 189 -13.32 24.13 -3.41
CA ILE A 189 -12.42 23.04 -3.06
C ILE A 189 -11.00 23.56 -2.85
N LEU A 190 -10.34 23.10 -1.79
CA LEU A 190 -8.97 23.49 -1.48
C LEU A 190 -7.99 22.51 -2.12
N LEU A 191 -7.14 22.99 -3.03
CA LEU A 191 -6.05 22.22 -3.61
C LEU A 191 -4.74 22.57 -2.89
N HIS A 192 -4.16 21.61 -2.19
CA HIS A 192 -2.89 21.77 -1.47
C HIS A 192 -1.73 21.14 -2.23
N ASN A 193 -0.69 21.93 -2.49
CA ASN A 193 0.50 21.51 -3.22
C ASN A 193 1.80 22.07 -2.60
N ASP A 194 2.94 21.61 -3.09
CA ASP A 194 4.23 22.19 -2.74
C ASP A 194 4.52 23.47 -3.55
N GLN A 195 5.66 24.11 -3.32
CA GLN A 195 6.03 25.35 -4.01
C GLN A 195 6.68 25.09 -5.39
N GLY A 196 6.26 24.04 -6.10
CA GLY A 196 6.70 23.76 -7.46
C GLY A 196 6.34 24.89 -8.42
N VAL A 197 7.27 25.22 -9.32
CA VAL A 197 7.11 26.32 -10.30
C VAL A 197 5.88 26.14 -11.19
N GLN A 198 5.49 24.89 -11.44
CA GLN A 198 4.33 24.49 -12.21
C GLN A 198 3.03 24.99 -11.57
N TYR A 199 2.90 24.82 -10.24
CA TYR A 199 1.72 25.24 -9.49
C TYR A 199 1.68 26.75 -9.22
N THR A 200 2.82 27.45 -9.30
CA THR A 200 2.87 28.92 -9.15
C THR A 200 2.72 29.66 -10.48
N SER A 201 2.63 28.96 -11.60
CA SER A 201 2.53 29.58 -12.92
C SER A 201 1.22 30.35 -13.09
N TRP A 202 1.25 31.42 -13.88
CA TRP A 202 0.07 32.25 -14.13
C TRP A 202 -1.09 31.47 -14.75
N GLU A 203 -0.76 30.57 -15.69
CA GLU A 203 -1.71 29.65 -16.33
C GLU A 203 -2.43 28.75 -15.31
N PHE A 204 -1.69 28.10 -14.40
CA PHE A 204 -2.28 27.26 -13.37
C PHE A 204 -3.13 28.06 -12.39
N VAL A 205 -2.65 29.24 -12.00
CA VAL A 205 -3.35 30.10 -11.05
C VAL A 205 -4.68 30.57 -11.61
N ASN A 206 -4.73 30.97 -12.88
CA ASN A 206 -5.98 31.35 -13.52
C ASN A 206 -6.90 30.15 -13.72
N PHE A 207 -6.37 29.00 -14.16
CA PHE A 207 -7.17 27.79 -14.29
C PHE A 207 -7.85 27.40 -12.97
N CYS A 208 -7.15 27.51 -11.84
CA CYS A 208 -7.75 27.27 -10.53
C CYS A 208 -8.85 28.28 -10.20
N LYS A 209 -8.61 29.58 -10.45
CA LYS A 209 -9.61 30.64 -10.21
C LYS A 209 -10.88 30.43 -11.05
N ASP A 210 -10.72 30.12 -12.33
CA ASP A 210 -11.83 29.93 -13.28
C ASP A 210 -12.69 28.72 -12.91
N ASN A 211 -12.09 27.71 -12.26
CA ASN A 211 -12.79 26.51 -11.78
C ASN A 211 -13.18 26.57 -10.29
N GLY A 212 -13.07 27.75 -9.64
CA GLY A 212 -13.46 27.92 -8.23
C GLY A 212 -12.62 27.11 -7.23
N VAL A 213 -11.37 26.78 -7.60
CA VAL A 213 -10.41 26.03 -6.76
C VAL A 213 -9.56 27.00 -5.95
N ILE A 214 -9.53 26.82 -4.63
CA ILE A 214 -8.73 27.60 -3.70
C ILE A 214 -7.37 26.93 -3.55
N GLN A 215 -6.31 27.60 -3.99
CA GLN A 215 -4.96 27.06 -3.84
C GLN A 215 -4.42 27.28 -2.43
N SER A 216 -3.70 26.27 -1.94
CA SER A 216 -2.92 26.33 -0.71
C SER A 216 -1.55 25.73 -0.95
N MET A 217 -0.49 26.38 -0.44
CA MET A 217 0.86 25.86 -0.61
C MET A 217 1.52 25.52 0.71
N SER A 218 2.26 24.40 0.73
CA SER A 218 3.14 24.04 1.83
C SER A 218 4.17 25.13 2.11
N LYS A 219 4.59 25.27 3.38
CA LYS A 219 5.69 26.19 3.69
C LYS A 219 6.98 25.70 3.05
N ALA A 220 7.75 26.65 2.53
CA ALA A 220 9.11 26.46 2.07
C ALA A 220 9.94 25.61 3.06
N GLY A 221 10.31 24.38 2.68
CA GLY A 221 11.14 23.49 3.52
C GLY A 221 10.41 22.71 4.60
N CYS A 222 9.08 22.64 4.55
CA CYS A 222 8.28 21.79 5.42
C CYS A 222 7.68 20.63 4.59
N PRO A 223 8.45 19.55 4.30
CA PRO A 223 7.91 18.39 3.57
C PRO A 223 6.73 17.74 4.31
N TYR A 224 6.64 17.95 5.63
CA TYR A 224 5.53 17.49 6.46
C TYR A 224 4.19 18.12 6.10
N ASP A 225 4.16 19.28 5.44
CA ASP A 225 2.92 19.95 5.03
C ASP A 225 2.19 19.19 3.91
N ASN A 226 2.89 18.38 3.10
CA ASN A 226 2.32 17.48 2.08
C ASN A 226 2.58 15.99 2.37
N ALA A 227 2.67 15.63 3.66
CA ALA A 227 2.97 14.27 4.11
C ALA A 227 2.08 13.15 3.51
N PRO A 228 0.77 13.35 3.26
CA PRO A 228 -0.07 12.34 2.60
C PRO A 228 0.44 11.96 1.21
N MET A 229 0.83 12.95 0.39
CA MET A 229 1.38 12.70 -0.94
C MET A 229 2.76 12.06 -0.87
N GLU A 230 3.61 12.48 0.07
CA GLU A 230 4.90 11.82 0.25
C GLU A 230 4.72 10.33 0.59
N ARG A 231 3.77 10.02 1.48
CA ARG A 231 3.44 8.64 1.85
C ARG A 231 2.85 7.85 0.68
N PHE A 232 2.01 8.50 -0.13
CA PHE A 232 1.48 7.93 -1.36
C PHE A 232 2.61 7.54 -2.31
N TYR A 233 3.47 8.47 -2.68
CA TYR A 233 4.54 8.20 -3.65
C TYR A 233 5.60 7.25 -3.12
N ASN A 234 5.85 7.23 -1.81
CA ASN A 234 6.68 6.19 -1.20
C ASN A 234 6.07 4.79 -1.37
N THR A 235 4.75 4.68 -1.18
CA THR A 235 4.02 3.42 -1.40
C THR A 235 4.01 3.05 -2.88
N PHE A 236 3.71 4.01 -3.77
CA PHE A 236 3.72 3.85 -5.22
C PHE A 236 5.06 3.31 -5.72
N LYS A 237 6.17 3.93 -5.30
CA LYS A 237 7.49 3.51 -5.76
C LYS A 237 7.88 2.12 -5.26
N ASN A 238 7.62 1.82 -4.00
CA ASN A 238 8.02 0.55 -3.40
C ASN A 238 7.13 -0.63 -3.79
N CYS A 239 5.82 -0.40 -3.95
CA CYS A 239 4.85 -1.45 -4.25
C CYS A 239 4.72 -1.70 -5.76
N PHE A 240 5.01 -0.69 -6.58
CA PHE A 240 4.86 -0.75 -8.03
C PHE A 240 6.16 -0.44 -8.76
N TYR A 241 6.58 0.83 -8.87
CA TYR A 241 7.63 1.22 -9.81
C TYR A 241 8.96 0.45 -9.67
N TYR A 242 9.47 0.23 -8.45
CA TYR A 242 10.72 -0.51 -8.23
C TYR A 242 10.59 -2.02 -8.39
N ARG A 243 9.39 -2.54 -8.59
CA ARG A 243 9.12 -3.99 -8.65
C ARG A 243 8.95 -4.51 -10.07
N TYR A 244 8.80 -3.62 -11.04
CA TYR A 244 8.61 -3.96 -12.43
C TYR A 244 9.67 -3.31 -13.29
N THR A 245 10.01 -3.98 -14.38
CA THR A 245 10.70 -3.42 -15.52
C THR A 245 9.67 -3.15 -16.60
N PHE A 246 9.80 -2.01 -17.28
CA PHE A 246 8.84 -1.58 -18.29
C PHE A 246 9.53 -1.61 -19.65
N GLU A 247 8.97 -2.32 -20.61
CA GLU A 247 9.48 -2.45 -21.97
C GLU A 247 9.12 -1.22 -22.83
N SER A 248 8.02 -0.53 -22.51
CA SER A 248 7.57 0.67 -23.21
C SER A 248 6.92 1.70 -22.29
N VAL A 249 6.71 2.92 -22.80
CA VAL A 249 6.01 3.99 -22.07
C VAL A 249 4.53 3.66 -21.90
N GLU A 250 3.92 3.05 -22.92
CA GLU A 250 2.52 2.62 -22.90
C GLU A 250 2.31 1.55 -21.81
N GLN A 251 3.25 0.61 -21.68
CA GLN A 251 3.20 -0.38 -20.60
C GLN A 251 3.31 0.27 -19.22
N LEU A 252 4.20 1.25 -19.05
CA LEU A 252 4.34 1.99 -17.80
C LEU A 252 3.04 2.73 -17.44
N ASP A 253 2.42 3.39 -18.41
CA ASP A 253 1.17 4.13 -18.24
C ASP A 253 -0.01 3.20 -17.90
N GLU A 254 -0.14 2.08 -18.62
CA GLU A 254 -1.16 1.06 -18.37
C GLU A 254 -1.01 0.47 -16.96
N MET A 255 0.20 0.08 -16.58
CA MET A 255 0.43 -0.48 -15.25
C MET A 255 0.30 0.57 -14.14
N THR A 256 0.57 1.85 -14.42
CA THR A 256 0.29 2.96 -13.50
C THR A 256 -1.22 3.02 -13.20
N LYS A 257 -2.07 2.98 -14.23
CA LYS A 257 -3.54 2.94 -14.07
C LYS A 257 -3.98 1.74 -13.24
N GLN A 258 -3.43 0.55 -13.52
CA GLN A 258 -3.71 -0.66 -12.74
C GLN A 258 -3.30 -0.51 -11.27
N TYR A 259 -2.15 0.11 -10.99
CA TYR A 259 -1.72 0.39 -9.63
C TYR A 259 -2.68 1.34 -8.91
N ILE A 260 -3.12 2.43 -9.56
CA ILE A 260 -4.08 3.38 -8.98
C ILE A 260 -5.40 2.67 -8.64
N ASN A 261 -5.88 1.80 -9.53
CA ASN A 261 -7.05 0.97 -9.28
C ASN A 261 -6.85 0.05 -8.06
N TRP A 262 -5.73 -0.68 -8.01
CA TRP A 262 -5.39 -1.53 -6.87
C TRP A 262 -5.29 -0.73 -5.56
N TYR A 263 -4.68 0.44 -5.59
CA TYR A 263 -4.53 1.33 -4.43
C TYR A 263 -5.89 1.78 -3.89
N ASN A 264 -6.82 2.15 -4.77
CA ASN A 264 -8.15 2.66 -4.41
C ASN A 264 -9.13 1.57 -3.96
N TYR A 265 -9.09 0.38 -4.60
CA TYR A 265 -10.13 -0.64 -4.43
C TYR A 265 -9.68 -1.89 -3.68
N VAL A 266 -8.38 -2.18 -3.60
CA VAL A 266 -7.88 -3.44 -3.02
C VAL A 266 -7.04 -3.20 -1.77
N ARG A 267 -6.23 -2.13 -1.76
CA ARG A 267 -5.29 -1.87 -0.66
C ARG A 267 -6.02 -1.33 0.57
N PRO A 268 -5.86 -1.93 1.77
CA PRO A 268 -6.42 -1.40 3.01
C PRO A 268 -5.58 -0.26 3.59
N HIS A 269 -6.24 0.76 4.13
CA HIS A 269 -5.60 1.97 4.66
C HIS A 269 -5.80 2.10 6.17
N SER A 270 -4.72 2.18 6.94
CA SER A 270 -4.81 2.33 8.40
C SER A 270 -5.51 3.61 8.84
N THR A 271 -5.45 4.67 8.02
CA THR A 271 -6.18 5.93 8.26
C THR A 271 -7.69 5.76 8.20
N ASN A 272 -8.16 4.77 7.44
CA ASN A 272 -9.58 4.52 7.19
C ASN A 272 -10.05 3.27 7.94
N ASN A 273 -9.47 3.00 9.12
CA ASN A 273 -9.74 1.78 9.89
C ASN A 273 -9.59 0.48 9.07
N TYR A 274 -8.61 0.45 8.16
CA TYR A 274 -8.31 -0.66 7.24
C TYR A 274 -9.37 -0.95 6.16
N MET A 275 -10.31 -0.03 5.94
CA MET A 275 -11.06 0.04 4.69
C MET A 275 -10.14 0.49 3.55
N THR A 276 -10.49 0.12 2.31
CA THR A 276 -9.88 0.72 1.13
C THR A 276 -10.37 2.17 0.97
N PRO A 277 -9.66 3.03 0.22
CA PRO A 277 -10.13 4.38 -0.05
C PRO A 277 -11.58 4.42 -0.57
N MET A 278 -11.90 3.58 -1.55
CA MET A 278 -13.25 3.57 -2.14
C MET A 278 -14.30 2.94 -1.21
N GLU A 279 -13.94 1.94 -0.39
CA GLU A 279 -14.84 1.41 0.64
C GLU A 279 -15.23 2.50 1.64
N PHE A 280 -14.28 3.34 2.05
CA PHE A 280 -14.56 4.46 2.95
C PHE A 280 -15.42 5.52 2.24
N ARG A 281 -15.09 5.84 0.98
CA ARG A 281 -15.80 6.86 0.16
C ARG A 281 -17.28 6.58 -0.04
N TYR A 282 -17.65 5.32 -0.26
CA TYR A 282 -19.04 4.92 -0.51
C TYR A 282 -19.83 4.58 0.75
N ARG A 283 -19.17 4.46 1.90
CA ARG A 283 -19.81 4.16 3.18
C ARG A 283 -20.23 5.43 3.94
N ALA A 284 -19.54 6.53 3.69
CA ALA A 284 -19.85 7.85 4.23
C ALA A 284 -20.91 8.56 3.38
#